data_AF-K1XPG9-F1
#
_entry.id   AF-K1XPG9-F1
#
_cell.length_a   1.000
_cell.length_b   1.000
_cell.length_c   1.000
_cell.angle_alpha   90.00
_cell.angle_beta   90.00
_cell.angle_gamma   90.00
#
_symmetry.space_group_name_H-M   'P 1'
#
loop_
_entity.id
_entity.type
_entity.pdbx_description
1 polymer ?
#
loop_
_entity_poly.entity_id
_entity_poly.type
_entity_poly.pdbx_seq_one_letter_code
_entity_poly.pdbx_strand_id
1 'polypeptide(L)'
;MHINKKISFENRLNSIQDSENSMSAITKSKNGYMLHIRVSPMANVSVVKEVTPDFIKIAIKAPPVDNKANKELINFIAKKLKLPKSKILIKSGTNSKNKVLEILETAEIDFNGVF
;
A
#
# COMPACT_ATOMS: atom_id res chain seq x y z
N MET A 1 -20.02 2.39 -27.82
CA MET A 1 -20.28 3.38 -26.76
C MET A 1 -20.03 2.68 -25.42
N HIS A 2 -18.79 2.72 -24.92
CA HIS A 2 -18.40 2.03 -23.68
C HIS A 2 -17.86 3.04 -22.67
N ILE A 3 -18.79 3.70 -22.00
CA ILE A 3 -18.52 4.49 -20.81
C ILE A 3 -19.29 3.84 -19.66
N ASN A 4 -18.69 3.85 -18.46
CA ASN A 4 -19.21 3.38 -17.16
C ASN A 4 -18.50 2.14 -16.56
N LYS A 5 -17.16 2.10 -16.62
CA LYS A 5 -16.35 1.32 -15.66
C LYS A 5 -15.76 2.16 -14.50
N LYS A 6 -16.04 3.47 -14.46
CA LYS A 6 -15.55 4.41 -13.42
C LYS A 6 -16.47 4.54 -12.20
N ILE A 7 -17.77 4.28 -12.34
CA ILE A 7 -18.80 4.72 -11.36
C ILE A 7 -18.89 3.80 -10.11
N SER A 8 -18.21 2.65 -10.09
CA SER A 8 -18.32 1.71 -8.97
C SER A 8 -17.33 1.94 -7.83
N PHE A 9 -16.28 2.74 -8.01
CA PHE A 9 -15.27 2.99 -6.97
C PHE A 9 -15.66 4.15 -6.04
N GLU A 10 -16.26 5.21 -6.58
CA GLU A 10 -16.55 6.44 -5.81
C GLU A 10 -17.77 6.31 -4.89
N ASN A 11 -18.79 5.52 -5.27
CA ASN A 11 -20.02 5.39 -4.49
C ASN A 11 -19.95 4.42 -3.31
N ARG A 12 -18.82 3.75 -3.05
CA ARG A 12 -18.65 2.87 -1.86
C ARG A 12 -17.94 3.56 -0.69
N LEU A 13 -17.28 4.70 -0.91
CA LEU A 13 -16.52 5.39 0.14
C LEU A 13 -17.40 6.24 1.06
N ASN A 14 -18.61 6.62 0.62
CA ASN A 14 -19.47 7.56 1.35
C ASN A 14 -20.58 6.94 2.23
N SER A 15 -20.59 5.62 2.45
CA SER A 15 -21.65 4.98 3.25
C SER A 15 -21.13 4.08 4.39
N ILE A 16 -19.85 4.15 4.72
CA ILE A 16 -19.21 3.35 5.79
C ILE A 16 -18.55 4.30 6.80
N GLN A 17 -19.30 5.32 7.21
CA GLN A 17 -19.10 5.91 8.53
C GLN A 17 -20.07 5.16 9.46
N ASP A 18 -19.56 4.70 10.59
CA ASP A 18 -20.26 3.96 11.64
C ASP A 18 -20.33 2.43 11.48
N SER A 19 -19.52 1.76 12.32
CA SER A 19 -19.79 0.47 12.97
C SER A 19 -19.20 -0.86 12.46
N GLU A 20 -18.15 -0.87 11.63
CA GLU A 20 -17.30 -2.07 11.50
C GLU A 20 -15.80 -1.73 11.42
N ASN A 21 -15.05 -2.10 12.46
CA ASN A 21 -13.59 -2.15 12.43
C ASN A 21 -13.15 -3.33 11.53
N SER A 22 -13.27 -3.16 10.22
CA SER A 22 -12.84 -4.13 9.20
C SER A 22 -11.61 -3.56 8.49
N MET A 23 -10.48 -4.29 8.57
CA MET A 23 -9.15 -3.86 8.14
C MET A 23 -9.18 -3.12 6.80
N SER A 24 -8.77 -1.84 6.78
CA SER A 24 -8.54 -1.11 5.54
C SER A 24 -7.08 -1.25 5.11
N ALA A 25 -6.86 -1.55 3.84
CA ALA A 25 -5.54 -1.66 3.20
C ALA A 25 -4.75 -0.36 3.34
N ILE A 26 -5.47 0.77 3.40
CA ILE A 26 -4.93 2.11 3.63
C ILE A 26 -5.74 2.76 4.75
N THR A 27 -5.07 3.14 5.83
CA THR A 27 -5.68 3.81 6.98
C THR A 27 -5.03 5.18 7.19
N LYS A 28 -5.81 6.26 7.26
CA LYS A 28 -5.28 7.59 7.57
C LYS A 28 -5.04 7.73 9.08
N SER A 29 -3.91 8.31 9.44
CA SER A 29 -3.49 8.60 10.81
C SER A 29 -3.14 10.09 10.95
N LYS A 30 -2.97 10.57 12.19
CA LYS A 30 -2.65 11.99 12.47
C LYS A 30 -1.38 12.47 11.75
N ASN A 31 -0.41 11.57 11.57
CA ASN A 31 0.90 11.89 11.01
C ASN A 31 1.06 11.39 9.55
N GLY A 32 0.00 10.81 8.97
CA GLY A 32 -0.02 10.41 7.56
C GLY A 32 -0.84 9.15 7.29
N TYR A 33 -0.26 8.12 6.68
CA TYR A 33 -1.00 6.94 6.21
C TYR A 33 -0.34 5.62 6.62
N MET A 34 -1.16 4.62 6.93
CA MET A 34 -0.74 3.24 7.16
C MET A 34 -1.17 2.36 6.00
N LEU A 35 -0.24 1.58 5.44
CA LEU A 35 -0.52 0.65 4.35
C LEU A 35 -0.27 -0.78 4.80
N HIS A 36 -1.26 -1.64 4.62
CA HIS A 36 -1.18 -3.06 4.86
C HIS A 36 -0.74 -3.76 3.56
N ILE A 37 0.47 -4.29 3.55
CA ILE A 37 1.11 -4.82 2.36
C ILE A 37 1.44 -6.30 2.53
N ARG A 38 1.02 -7.12 1.58
CA ARG A 38 1.42 -8.52 1.49
C ARG A 38 2.51 -8.68 0.42
N VAL A 39 3.71 -9.00 0.86
CA VAL A 39 4.89 -9.12 0.02
C VAL A 39 5.04 -10.55 -0.49
N SER A 40 5.22 -10.68 -1.80
CA SER A 40 5.64 -11.92 -2.47
C SER A 40 7.05 -11.73 -3.02
N PRO A 41 8.10 -12.22 -2.33
CA PRO A 41 9.49 -12.07 -2.79
C PRO A 41 9.82 -12.99 -3.98
N MET A 42 11.02 -12.82 -4.54
CA MET A 42 11.56 -13.60 -5.67
C MET A 42 10.71 -13.56 -6.94
N ALA A 43 10.03 -12.44 -7.18
CA ALA A 43 9.30 -12.22 -8.42
C ALA A 43 10.25 -11.85 -9.58
N ASN A 44 9.85 -12.13 -10.83
CA ASN A 44 10.62 -11.70 -11.99
C ASN A 44 10.71 -10.16 -12.10
N VAL A 45 9.65 -9.46 -11.68
CA VAL A 45 9.52 -8.00 -11.69
C VAL A 45 8.80 -7.51 -10.44
N SER A 46 9.17 -6.31 -10.00
CA SER A 46 8.55 -5.60 -8.87
C SER A 46 7.26 -4.93 -9.34
N VAL A 47 6.10 -5.39 -8.84
CA VAL A 47 4.80 -4.91 -9.34
C VAL A 47 3.70 -5.08 -8.29
N VAL A 48 2.72 -4.17 -8.31
CA VAL A 48 1.46 -4.34 -7.59
C VAL A 48 0.70 -5.45 -8.29
N LYS A 49 0.36 -6.51 -7.56
CA LYS A 49 -0.38 -7.66 -8.11
C LYS A 49 -1.87 -7.53 -7.89
N GLU A 50 -2.26 -7.02 -6.74
CA GLU A 50 -3.65 -7.00 -6.30
C GLU A 50 -3.83 -5.90 -5.25
N VAL A 51 -4.96 -5.22 -5.30
CA VAL A 51 -5.39 -4.25 -4.29
C VAL A 51 -6.74 -4.72 -3.80
N THR A 52 -6.85 -5.03 -2.51
CA THR A 52 -8.09 -5.39 -1.85
C THR A 52 -8.45 -4.32 -0.83
N PRO A 53 -9.69 -4.30 -0.30
CA PRO A 53 -10.04 -3.45 0.81
C PRO A 53 -9.18 -3.70 2.05
N ASP A 54 -8.60 -4.90 2.22
CA ASP A 54 -7.83 -5.28 3.42
C ASP A 54 -6.31 -5.17 3.28
N PHE A 55 -5.77 -5.39 2.08
CA PHE A 55 -4.33 -5.35 1.84
C PHE A 55 -3.95 -5.05 0.37
N ILE A 56 -2.70 -4.63 0.18
CA ILE A 56 -2.08 -4.47 -1.13
C ILE A 56 -1.05 -5.58 -1.32
N LYS A 57 -1.23 -6.43 -2.33
CA LYS A 57 -0.27 -7.48 -2.66
C LYS A 57 0.79 -6.95 -3.60
N ILE A 58 2.05 -6.99 -3.17
CA ILE A 58 3.18 -6.51 -3.97
C ILE A 58 4.16 -7.66 -4.17
N ALA A 59 4.41 -7.97 -5.43
CA ALA A 59 5.49 -8.85 -5.83
C ALA A 59 6.77 -8.03 -5.92
N ILE A 60 7.85 -8.49 -5.30
CA ILE A 60 9.15 -7.82 -5.33
C ILE A 60 10.22 -8.79 -5.80
N LYS A 61 11.22 -8.26 -6.52
CA LYS A 61 12.26 -9.10 -7.14
C LYS A 61 13.28 -9.61 -6.12
N ALA A 62 13.50 -8.84 -5.06
CA ALA A 62 14.49 -9.11 -4.04
C ALA A 62 14.15 -10.39 -3.28
N PRO A 63 15.18 -11.16 -2.91
CA PRO A 63 15.03 -12.28 -2.00
C PRO A 63 14.65 -11.79 -0.59
N PRO A 64 13.98 -12.62 0.22
CA PRO A 64 13.60 -12.30 1.60
C PRO A 64 14.78 -12.43 2.59
N VAL A 65 16.00 -12.12 2.15
CA VAL A 65 17.23 -12.19 2.95
C VAL A 65 17.83 -10.79 3.15
N ASP A 66 18.60 -10.60 4.23
CA ASP A 66 19.39 -9.37 4.50
C ASP A 66 18.63 -8.04 4.35
N ASN A 67 17.35 -8.01 4.76
CA ASN A 67 16.48 -6.83 4.59
C ASN A 67 16.33 -6.32 3.12
N LYS A 68 16.75 -7.09 2.12
CA LYS A 68 16.70 -6.68 0.70
C LYS A 68 15.25 -6.48 0.25
N ALA A 69 14.37 -7.41 0.63
CA ALA A 69 12.93 -7.29 0.42
C ALA A 69 12.33 -5.99 1.00
N ASN A 70 12.75 -5.63 2.21
CA ASN A 70 12.29 -4.42 2.91
C ASN A 70 12.75 -3.16 2.19
N LYS A 71 14.04 -3.09 1.83
CA LYS A 71 14.63 -1.95 1.09
C LYS A 71 13.99 -1.77 -0.27
N GLU A 72 13.76 -2.86 -1.00
CA GLU A 72 13.12 -2.80 -2.31
C GLU A 72 11.65 -2.35 -2.20
N LEU A 73 10.90 -2.87 -1.23
CA LEU A 73 9.52 -2.43 -0.99
C LEU A 73 9.46 -0.92 -0.72
N ILE A 74 10.30 -0.41 0.18
CA ILE A 74 10.37 1.04 0.46
C ILE A 74 10.69 1.82 -0.82
N ASN A 75 11.66 1.34 -1.62
CA ASN A 75 12.03 1.98 -2.88
C ASN A 75 10.90 1.94 -3.93
N PHE A 76 10.14 0.85 -3.98
CA PHE A 76 8.99 0.70 -4.87
C PHE A 76 7.88 1.68 -4.50
N ILE A 77 7.52 1.76 -3.22
CA ILE A 77 6.50 2.68 -2.72
C ILE A 77 6.95 4.14 -2.86
N ALA A 78 8.22 4.45 -2.54
CA ALA A 78 8.79 5.79 -2.73
C ALA A 78 8.62 6.29 -4.16
N LYS A 79 8.94 5.44 -5.15
CA LYS A 79 8.79 5.78 -6.57
C LYS A 79 7.33 5.95 -6.97
N LYS A 80 6.45 5.09 -6.46
CA LYS A 80 5.01 5.10 -6.75
C LYS A 80 4.32 6.35 -6.20
N LEU A 81 4.64 6.74 -4.97
CA LEU A 81 4.09 7.92 -4.31
C LEU A 81 4.87 9.21 -4.60
N LYS A 82 6.00 9.12 -5.29
CA LYS A 82 6.95 10.23 -5.50
C LYS A 82 7.38 10.90 -4.18
N LEU A 83 7.52 10.10 -3.12
CA LEU A 83 7.93 10.53 -1.79
C LEU A 83 9.36 10.10 -1.48
N PRO A 84 10.10 10.87 -0.65
CA PRO A 84 11.40 10.45 -0.18
C PRO A 84 11.29 9.20 0.70
N LYS A 85 12.28 8.30 0.59
CA LYS A 85 12.32 7.05 1.37
C LYS A 85 12.30 7.27 2.88
N SER A 86 12.79 8.43 3.34
CA SER A 86 12.78 8.83 4.75
C SER A 86 11.37 9.00 5.33
N LYS A 87 10.37 9.28 4.48
CA LYS A 87 8.96 9.35 4.89
C LYS A 87 8.27 7.99 4.93
N ILE A 88 8.96 6.90 4.57
CA ILE A 88 8.37 5.56 4.44
C ILE A 88 9.05 4.62 5.43
N LEU A 89 8.30 4.20 6.44
CA LEU A 89 8.79 3.37 7.54
C LEU A 89 8.07 2.04 7.56
N ILE A 90 8.78 0.96 7.90
CA ILE A 90 8.14 -0.33 8.20
C ILE A 90 7.79 -0.33 9.68
N LYS A 91 6.51 -0.15 10.00
CA LYS A 91 6.00 -0.19 11.38
C LYS A 91 5.99 -1.60 11.96
N SER A 92 5.70 -2.60 11.13
CA SER A 92 5.56 -4.00 11.58
C SER A 92 5.77 -4.98 10.42
N GLY A 93 6.08 -6.23 10.76
CA GLY A 93 6.25 -7.29 9.77
C GLY A 93 7.62 -7.33 9.09
N THR A 94 8.67 -6.82 9.74
CA THR A 94 10.05 -6.87 9.23
C THR A 94 10.48 -8.28 8.83
N ASN A 95 10.08 -9.29 9.61
CA ASN A 95 10.33 -10.72 9.38
C ASN A 95 9.14 -11.48 8.75
N SER A 96 8.05 -10.80 8.39
CA SER A 96 6.85 -11.41 7.82
C SER A 96 6.62 -11.00 6.37
N LYS A 97 5.85 -11.82 5.65
CA LYS A 97 5.30 -11.47 4.33
C LYS A 97 4.24 -10.37 4.44
N ASN A 98 3.56 -10.28 5.57
CA ASN A 98 2.60 -9.20 5.85
C ASN A 98 3.37 -8.07 6.54
N LYS A 99 3.35 -6.88 5.93
CA LYS A 99 4.06 -5.69 6.38
C LYS A 99 3.09 -4.56 6.57
N VAL A 100 3.32 -3.75 7.60
CA VAL A 100 2.61 -2.48 7.77
C VAL A 100 3.62 -1.37 7.51
N LEU A 101 3.36 -0.56 6.49
CA LEU A 101 4.13 0.63 6.20
C LEU A 101 3.44 1.86 6.79
N GLU A 102 4.23 2.79 7.28
CA GLU A 102 3.79 4.12 7.70
C GLU A 102 4.41 5.15 6.75
N ILE A 103 3.55 5.99 6.19
CA ILE A 103 3.91 7.11 5.32
C ILE A 103 3.72 8.37 6.14
N LEU A 104 4.81 9.06 6.45
CA LEU A 104 4.83 10.31 7.19
C LEU A 104 4.53 11.49 6.25
N GLU A 105 3.29 11.58 5.81
CA GLU A 105 2.80 12.65 4.94
C GLU A 105 1.43 13.12 5.40
N THR A 106 1.34 14.37 5.84
CA THR A 106 0.08 14.96 6.32
C THR A 106 -0.79 15.48 5.19
N ALA A 107 -0.21 15.72 4.01
CA ALA A 107 -0.94 16.12 2.82
C ALA A 107 -1.86 15.00 2.31
N GLU A 108 -2.87 15.38 1.53
CA GLU A 108 -3.73 14.41 0.84
C GLU A 108 -2.95 13.73 -0.29
N ILE A 109 -2.90 12.40 -0.24
CA ILE A 109 -2.29 11.57 -1.27
C ILE A 109 -3.41 10.89 -2.03
N ASP A 110 -3.47 11.10 -3.34
CA ASP A 110 -4.32 10.29 -4.20
C ASP A 110 -3.66 8.94 -4.45
N PHE A 111 -4.33 7.86 -4.04
CA PHE A 111 -3.87 6.48 -4.26
C PHE A 111 -4.52 5.83 -5.49
N ASN A 112 -5.58 6.42 -6.06
CA ASN A 112 -6.38 5.83 -7.14
C ASN A 112 -5.60 5.64 -8.46
N GLY A 113 -4.51 6.39 -8.66
CA GLY A 113 -3.60 6.20 -9.80
C GLY A 113 -2.27 5.52 -9.47
N VAL A 114 -2.05 5.17 -8.20
CA VAL A 114 -0.74 4.70 -7.71
C VAL A 114 -0.65 3.17 -7.74
N PHE A 115 -1.71 2.52 -7.26
CA PHE A 115 -1.78 1.07 -7.07
C PHE A 115 -2.67 0.39 -8.10
#